data_AF-A0A6J6EIV6-F1
#
_entry.id   AF-A0A6J6EIV6-F1
#
_cell.length_a   1.000
_cell.length_b   1.000
_cell.length_c   1.000
_cell.angle_alpha   90.00
_cell.angle_beta   90.00
_cell.angle_gamma   90.00
#
_symmetry.space_group_name_H-M   'P 1'
#
loop_
_entity.id
_entity.type
_entity.pdbx_description
1 polymer ?
#
loop_
_entity_poly.entity_id
_entity_poly.type
_entity_poly.pdbx_seq_one_letter_code
_entity_poly.pdbx_strand_id
1 'polypeptide(L)'
;MVKQTRSSRVRRYLRTKVRQDLRALTHSLRRGLRTLWNRLRGEQGIANPHLAQLPRQLVRHDLPQVGKLRLSASHSDLAPVARAHELHASAGVFPISFSSPREIVETTSKTKFLSSTIPGEPYSYEDEDAYLDEYRRSSFALSTKKAGWDCFRHLEVVFSGAIPLIPGLESTPPGVMFAYPKGFLVQVFEAQATSGPLYPPEDAIAYLKTYAESHLTATAMARYLLESISYEGGDILFLDFDLHFWTDYQSIFTLIGLKRLLGPKLHTGPLPQYLTSLDSSTSGLYGLGFGYRGALHEHANTSGSDVAWPITPDIVDGFERVILGQFFRDFPRFRALAGDLVDLSRVVGVVGDDYPESRGTLKRMAESDITFFVRELYAT
;
A
#
# COMPACT_ATOMS: atom_id res chain seq x y z
N MET A 1 -43.30 15.40 -34.66
CA MET A 1 -42.89 14.00 -34.94
C MET A 1 -41.35 13.80 -35.04
N VAL A 2 -40.51 14.57 -34.32
CA VAL A 2 -39.03 14.56 -34.49
C VAL A 2 -38.23 14.19 -33.21
N LYS A 3 -38.89 13.96 -32.06
CA LYS A 3 -38.21 13.60 -30.80
C LYS A 3 -37.94 12.09 -30.61
N GLN A 4 -38.55 11.21 -31.40
CA GLN A 4 -38.45 9.75 -31.22
C GLN A 4 -37.22 9.11 -31.91
N THR A 5 -36.59 9.78 -32.87
CA THR A 5 -35.49 9.23 -33.69
C THR A 5 -34.09 9.45 -33.12
N ARG A 6 -33.89 10.42 -32.19
CA ARG A 6 -32.60 10.62 -31.50
C ARG A 6 -32.35 9.57 -30.41
N SER A 7 -33.39 9.11 -29.71
CA SER A 7 -33.27 8.13 -28.62
C SER A 7 -32.81 6.75 -29.11
N SER A 8 -33.25 6.33 -30.30
CA SER A 8 -32.93 5.01 -30.86
C SER A 8 -31.48 4.92 -31.37
N ARG A 9 -30.92 6.02 -31.90
CA ARG A 9 -29.51 6.08 -32.33
C ARG A 9 -28.55 6.08 -31.14
N VAL A 10 -28.88 6.80 -30.07
CA VAL A 10 -28.08 6.81 -28.83
C VAL A 10 -28.09 5.43 -28.15
N ARG A 11 -29.26 4.78 -28.04
CA ARG A 11 -29.34 3.40 -27.51
C ARG A 11 -28.57 2.38 -28.35
N ARG A 12 -28.58 2.53 -29.68
CA ARG A 12 -27.82 1.65 -30.58
C ARG A 12 -26.30 1.88 -30.41
N TYR A 13 -25.84 3.13 -30.33
CA TYR A 13 -24.44 3.46 -30.08
C TYR A 13 -23.95 2.93 -28.73
N LEU A 14 -24.71 3.14 -27.65
CA LEU A 14 -24.38 2.64 -26.31
C LEU A 14 -24.30 1.10 -26.26
N ARG A 15 -25.24 0.40 -26.92
CA ARG A 15 -25.18 -1.08 -27.01
C ARG A 15 -23.97 -1.58 -27.78
N THR A 16 -23.57 -0.89 -28.85
CA THR A 16 -22.40 -1.28 -29.65
C THR A 16 -21.11 -1.02 -28.88
N LYS A 17 -20.99 0.14 -28.21
CA LYS A 17 -19.83 0.51 -27.41
C LYS A 17 -19.64 -0.39 -26.21
N VAL A 18 -20.71 -0.65 -25.44
CA VAL A 18 -20.69 -1.61 -24.32
C VAL A 18 -20.29 -3.02 -24.79
N ARG A 19 -20.77 -3.49 -25.96
CA ARG A 19 -20.34 -4.78 -26.52
C ARG A 19 -18.87 -4.80 -26.94
N GLN A 20 -18.34 -3.70 -27.47
CA GLN A 20 -16.92 -3.59 -27.83
C GLN A 20 -16.03 -3.56 -26.59
N ASP A 21 -16.41 -2.77 -25.58
CA ASP A 21 -15.70 -2.69 -24.30
C ASP A 21 -15.73 -4.05 -23.56
N LEU A 22 -16.86 -4.77 -23.60
CA LEU A 22 -16.99 -6.12 -23.03
C LEU A 22 -16.13 -7.16 -23.75
N ARG A 23 -16.01 -7.09 -25.09
CA ARG A 23 -15.14 -7.99 -25.87
C ARG A 23 -13.66 -7.69 -25.63
N ALA A 24 -13.30 -6.41 -25.54
CA ALA A 24 -11.97 -5.98 -25.16
C ALA A 24 -11.62 -6.44 -23.74
N LEU A 25 -12.58 -6.33 -22.80
CA LEU A 25 -12.48 -6.82 -21.42
C LEU A 25 -12.28 -8.34 -21.38
N THR A 26 -13.07 -9.13 -22.13
CA THR A 26 -12.90 -10.59 -22.17
C THR A 26 -11.53 -10.96 -22.74
N HIS A 27 -11.05 -10.24 -23.76
CA HIS A 27 -9.77 -10.53 -24.39
C HIS A 27 -8.57 -10.09 -23.53
N SER A 28 -8.69 -8.96 -22.82
CA SER A 28 -7.68 -8.45 -21.90
C SER A 28 -7.58 -9.33 -20.65
N LEU A 29 -8.71 -9.66 -20.00
CA LEU A 29 -8.78 -10.63 -18.91
C LEU A 29 -8.21 -11.99 -19.32
N ARG A 30 -8.56 -12.50 -20.52
CA ARG A 30 -7.99 -13.76 -21.04
C ARG A 30 -6.48 -13.73 -21.16
N ARG A 31 -5.92 -12.62 -21.68
CA ARG A 31 -4.47 -12.47 -21.83
C ARG A 31 -3.80 -12.30 -20.47
N GLY A 32 -4.26 -11.35 -19.66
CA GLY A 32 -3.72 -11.09 -18.32
C GLY A 32 -3.77 -12.33 -17.42
N LEU A 33 -4.92 -13.02 -17.34
CA LEU A 33 -5.06 -14.23 -16.54
C LEU A 33 -4.21 -15.38 -17.09
N ARG A 34 -4.05 -15.52 -18.41
CA ARG A 34 -3.22 -16.59 -18.99
C ARG A 34 -1.72 -16.32 -18.82
N THR A 35 -1.28 -15.08 -18.97
CA THR A 35 0.11 -14.66 -18.69
C THR A 35 0.43 -14.83 -17.20
N LEU A 36 -0.46 -14.34 -16.33
CA LEU A 36 -0.34 -14.48 -14.88
C LEU A 36 -0.33 -15.96 -14.46
N TRP A 37 -1.21 -16.77 -15.04
CA TRP A 37 -1.28 -18.22 -14.80
C TRP A 37 0.00 -18.96 -15.19
N ASN A 38 0.58 -18.63 -16.35
CA ASN A 38 1.84 -19.22 -16.80
C ASN A 38 3.01 -18.83 -15.88
N ARG A 39 3.00 -17.60 -15.35
CA ARG A 39 4.03 -17.09 -14.43
C ARG A 39 3.90 -17.70 -13.03
N LEU A 40 2.68 -17.77 -12.48
CA LEU A 40 2.40 -18.40 -11.19
C LEU A 40 2.77 -19.89 -11.18
N ARG A 41 2.54 -20.63 -12.29
CA ARG A 41 3.02 -22.02 -12.42
C ARG A 41 4.54 -22.13 -12.39
N GLY A 42 5.26 -21.17 -12.98
CA GLY A 42 6.71 -21.18 -13.04
C GLY A 42 7.37 -20.81 -11.70
N GLU A 43 6.76 -19.90 -10.94
CA GLU A 43 7.36 -19.34 -9.72
C GLU A 43 6.92 -20.06 -8.43
N GLN A 44 5.79 -20.78 -8.40
CA GLN A 44 5.23 -21.31 -7.14
C GLN A 44 5.24 -22.83 -6.99
N GLY A 45 5.31 -23.64 -8.05
CA GLY A 45 5.18 -25.11 -7.92
C GLY A 45 3.88 -25.61 -7.25
N ILE A 46 2.93 -24.72 -6.95
CA ILE A 46 1.69 -25.03 -6.25
C ILE A 46 0.59 -25.25 -7.29
N ALA A 47 0.17 -26.50 -7.44
CA ALA A 47 -1.02 -26.87 -8.19
C ALA A 47 -2.27 -26.65 -7.31
N ASN A 48 -2.74 -25.41 -7.18
CA ASN A 48 -4.08 -25.17 -6.61
C ASN A 48 -5.15 -25.41 -7.71
N PRO A 49 -5.99 -26.46 -7.60
CA PRO A 49 -6.96 -26.81 -8.64
C PRO A 49 -8.08 -25.77 -8.82
N HIS A 50 -8.31 -24.87 -7.85
CA HIS A 50 -9.28 -23.78 -7.98
C HIS A 50 -8.78 -22.64 -8.88
N LEU A 51 -7.48 -22.32 -8.83
CA LEU A 51 -6.89 -21.30 -9.72
C LEU A 51 -6.86 -21.75 -11.20
N ALA A 52 -6.88 -23.07 -11.47
CA ALA A 52 -6.89 -23.63 -12.83
C ALA A 52 -8.20 -23.40 -13.60
N GLN A 53 -9.28 -23.06 -12.90
CA GLN A 53 -10.61 -22.90 -13.50
C GLN A 53 -10.93 -21.44 -13.87
N LEU A 54 -10.24 -20.47 -13.27
CA LEU A 54 -10.45 -19.02 -13.47
C LEU A 54 -10.34 -18.56 -14.94
N PRO A 55 -9.28 -18.91 -15.71
CA PRO A 55 -9.17 -18.51 -17.10
C PRO A 55 -10.13 -19.26 -18.04
N ARG A 56 -10.88 -20.25 -17.56
CA ARG A 56 -11.84 -21.00 -18.38
C ARG A 56 -13.29 -20.57 -18.13
N GLN A 57 -13.63 -20.21 -16.89
CA GLN A 57 -14.98 -19.77 -16.49
C GLN A 57 -15.25 -18.29 -16.80
N LEU A 58 -14.27 -17.39 -16.63
CA LEU A 58 -14.38 -15.98 -17.07
C LEU A 58 -14.40 -15.82 -18.60
N VAL A 59 -14.27 -16.92 -19.33
CA VAL A 59 -13.96 -16.99 -20.76
C VAL A 59 -15.06 -17.71 -21.53
N ARG A 60 -15.79 -18.64 -20.92
CA ARG A 60 -16.93 -19.30 -21.57
C ARG A 60 -18.21 -18.86 -20.90
N HIS A 61 -18.94 -17.95 -21.53
CA HIS A 61 -20.39 -17.95 -21.74
C HIS A 61 -20.84 -16.59 -22.30
N ASP A 62 -21.91 -16.60 -23.08
CA ASP A 62 -22.69 -15.41 -23.39
C ASP A 62 -22.99 -14.62 -22.11
N LEU A 63 -22.85 -13.30 -22.21
CA LEU A 63 -22.95 -12.33 -21.10
C LEU A 63 -24.04 -12.72 -20.08
N PRO A 64 -23.67 -13.09 -18.83
CA PRO A 64 -24.65 -13.25 -17.79
C PRO A 64 -25.31 -11.90 -17.52
N GLN A 65 -26.57 -11.96 -17.07
CA GLN A 65 -27.22 -10.83 -16.42
C GLN A 65 -26.26 -10.29 -15.33
N VAL A 66 -25.93 -9.01 -15.41
CA VAL A 66 -25.00 -8.34 -14.49
C VAL A 66 -25.58 -8.42 -13.08
N GLY A 67 -25.01 -9.30 -12.26
CA GLY A 67 -25.36 -9.43 -10.85
C GLY A 67 -24.68 -8.37 -9.99
N LYS A 68 -25.24 -8.10 -8.82
CA LYS A 68 -24.56 -7.35 -7.75
C LYS A 68 -23.84 -8.34 -6.84
N LEU A 69 -22.60 -8.01 -6.47
CA LEU A 69 -21.86 -8.74 -5.44
C LEU A 69 -22.63 -8.68 -4.11
N ARG A 70 -22.79 -9.84 -3.45
CA ARG A 70 -23.33 -9.94 -2.09
C ARG A 70 -22.20 -10.38 -1.17
N LEU A 71 -21.79 -9.49 -0.29
CA LEU A 71 -20.81 -9.81 0.75
C LEU A 71 -21.53 -10.27 2.01
N SER A 72 -20.89 -11.17 2.77
CA SER A 72 -21.43 -11.61 4.06
C SER A 72 -21.37 -10.46 5.07
N ALA A 73 -22.33 -10.37 5.99
CA ALA A 73 -22.44 -9.25 6.93
C ALA A 73 -21.31 -9.17 7.99
N SER A 74 -20.39 -10.14 8.02
CA SER A 74 -19.27 -10.17 8.98
C SER A 74 -18.00 -9.63 8.35
N HIS A 75 -17.87 -8.30 8.24
CA HIS A 75 -16.60 -7.64 7.91
C HIS A 75 -15.76 -7.36 9.17
N SER A 76 -15.74 -8.31 10.11
CA SER A 76 -14.99 -8.16 11.37
C SER A 76 -13.53 -8.57 11.17
N ASP A 77 -12.79 -7.79 10.40
CA ASP A 77 -11.34 -7.78 10.58
C ASP A 77 -11.08 -7.15 11.97
N LEU A 78 -10.23 -7.79 12.79
CA LEU A 78 -9.76 -7.18 14.03
C LEU A 78 -9.19 -5.80 13.69
N ALA A 79 -9.44 -4.81 14.55
CA ALA A 79 -8.81 -3.50 14.40
C ALA A 79 -7.29 -3.69 14.29
N PRO A 80 -6.61 -3.08 13.30
CA PRO A 80 -5.19 -3.33 13.03
C PRO A 80 -4.29 -3.25 14.26
N VAL A 81 -4.56 -2.33 15.18
CA VAL A 81 -3.81 -2.15 16.44
C VAL A 81 -3.91 -3.38 17.34
N ALA A 82 -5.11 -3.92 17.57
CA ALA A 82 -5.29 -5.10 18.42
C ALA A 82 -4.52 -6.30 17.84
N ARG A 83 -4.62 -6.52 16.53
CA ARG A 83 -3.86 -7.55 15.81
C ARG A 83 -2.35 -7.34 15.93
N ALA A 84 -1.88 -6.09 15.84
CA ALA A 84 -0.47 -5.78 15.98
C ALA A 84 0.07 -6.14 17.37
N HIS A 85 -0.70 -5.88 18.44
CA HIS A 85 -0.31 -6.30 19.79
C HIS A 85 -0.28 -7.82 19.96
N GLU A 86 -1.21 -8.57 19.37
CA GLU A 86 -1.18 -10.05 19.36
C GLU A 86 0.07 -10.58 18.64
N LEU A 87 0.41 -9.98 17.50
CA LEU A 87 1.61 -10.33 16.74
C LEU A 87 2.89 -9.97 17.51
N HIS A 88 2.92 -8.80 18.15
CA HIS A 88 4.04 -8.40 18.98
C HIS A 88 4.23 -9.33 20.19
N ALA A 89 3.15 -9.71 20.87
CA ALA A 89 3.20 -10.62 22.01
C ALA A 89 3.76 -12.00 21.65
N SER A 90 3.60 -12.44 20.39
CA SER A 90 4.11 -13.73 19.92
C SER A 90 5.49 -13.67 19.25
N ALA A 91 5.78 -12.59 18.51
CA ALA A 91 6.99 -12.45 17.72
C ALA A 91 8.08 -11.57 18.37
N GLY A 92 7.73 -10.79 19.39
CA GLY A 92 8.60 -9.79 20.01
C GLY A 92 8.94 -8.59 19.10
N VAL A 93 8.23 -8.45 17.98
CA VAL A 93 8.37 -7.33 17.03
C VAL A 93 6.98 -6.94 16.52
N PHE A 94 6.78 -5.65 16.25
CA PHE A 94 5.53 -5.15 15.70
C PHE A 94 5.48 -5.37 14.18
N PRO A 95 4.31 -5.68 13.60
CA PRO A 95 4.15 -5.63 12.15
C PRO A 95 4.12 -4.17 11.66
N ILE A 96 4.49 -3.91 10.41
CA ILE A 96 4.17 -2.66 9.73
C ILE A 96 3.68 -2.97 8.33
N SER A 97 2.97 -2.03 7.70
CA SER A 97 2.55 -2.14 6.32
C SER A 97 2.91 -0.86 5.60
N PHE A 98 2.98 -0.93 4.28
CA PHE A 98 2.92 0.28 3.49
C PHE A 98 1.63 1.04 3.80
N SER A 99 1.73 2.35 3.62
CA SER A 99 0.63 3.27 3.79
C SER A 99 0.62 4.30 2.66
N SER A 100 -0.52 4.92 2.45
CA SER A 100 -0.70 5.95 1.44
C SER A 100 -0.38 7.32 2.02
N PRO A 101 0.53 8.10 1.40
CA PRO A 101 0.71 9.51 1.74
C PRO A 101 -0.44 10.39 1.25
N ARG A 102 -1.46 9.83 0.60
CA ARG A 102 -2.58 10.55 -0.02
C ARG A 102 -3.89 10.22 0.66
N GLU A 103 -4.83 11.13 0.50
CA GLU A 103 -6.24 10.88 0.80
C GLU A 103 -6.92 10.18 -0.39
N ILE A 104 -8.06 9.56 -0.14
CA ILE A 104 -8.83 8.90 -1.19
C ILE A 104 -9.44 9.98 -2.09
N VAL A 105 -9.21 9.86 -3.40
CA VAL A 105 -9.79 10.78 -4.36
C VAL A 105 -11.24 10.39 -4.63
N GLU A 106 -12.17 11.31 -4.44
CA GLU A 106 -13.57 11.07 -4.80
C GLU A 106 -13.72 10.91 -6.32
N THR A 107 -14.12 9.72 -6.76
CA THR A 107 -14.27 9.45 -8.19
C THR A 107 -15.68 9.73 -8.67
N THR A 108 -15.78 10.45 -9.78
CA THR A 108 -16.99 10.51 -10.61
C THR A 108 -17.17 9.16 -11.33
N SER A 109 -18.43 8.70 -11.41
CA SER A 109 -18.92 7.44 -12.02
C SER A 109 -17.87 6.47 -12.62
N LYS A 110 -17.70 5.29 -12.00
CA LYS A 110 -16.88 4.21 -12.57
C LYS A 110 -17.36 3.86 -13.99
N THR A 111 -16.45 3.91 -14.97
CA THR A 111 -16.74 3.65 -16.39
C THR A 111 -16.24 2.30 -16.87
N LYS A 112 -15.33 1.66 -16.11
CA LYS A 112 -14.72 0.37 -16.40
C LYS A 112 -15.03 -0.63 -15.29
N PHE A 113 -15.24 -1.88 -15.70
CA PHE A 113 -15.31 -2.99 -14.75
C PHE A 113 -13.94 -3.28 -14.14
N LEU A 114 -12.91 -3.41 -14.98
CA LEU A 114 -11.54 -3.71 -14.60
C LEU A 114 -10.58 -2.72 -15.26
N SER A 115 -9.56 -2.29 -14.52
CA SER A 115 -8.44 -1.51 -15.04
C SER A 115 -7.71 -2.26 -16.16
N SER A 116 -7.28 -1.52 -17.18
CA SER A 116 -6.39 -2.05 -18.23
C SER A 116 -4.93 -2.15 -17.80
N THR A 117 -4.56 -1.59 -16.65
CA THR A 117 -3.21 -1.72 -16.09
C THR A 117 -3.06 -3.11 -15.48
N ILE A 118 -2.21 -3.94 -16.10
CA ILE A 118 -1.98 -5.33 -15.70
C ILE A 118 -0.59 -5.44 -15.07
N PRO A 119 -0.46 -5.97 -13.85
CA PRO A 119 0.83 -6.19 -13.21
C PRO A 119 1.78 -7.02 -14.10
N GLY A 120 3.01 -6.54 -14.26
CA GLY A 120 4.05 -7.22 -15.04
C GLY A 120 4.00 -6.98 -16.56
N GLU A 121 2.97 -6.29 -17.05
CA GLU A 121 2.92 -5.81 -18.44
C GLU A 121 3.42 -4.35 -18.49
N PRO A 122 4.21 -3.98 -19.52
CA PRO A 122 4.56 -2.58 -19.74
C PRO A 122 3.29 -1.74 -19.95
N TYR A 123 3.27 -0.55 -19.36
CA TYR A 123 2.24 0.46 -19.60
C TYR A 123 2.91 1.77 -20.02
N SER A 124 2.15 2.63 -20.72
CA SER A 124 2.66 3.82 -21.40
C SER A 124 2.15 5.12 -20.78
N TYR A 125 2.03 5.20 -19.46
CA TYR A 125 1.64 6.46 -18.81
C TYR A 125 2.88 7.36 -18.71
N GLU A 126 2.73 8.60 -19.16
CA GLU A 126 3.79 9.61 -19.14
C GLU A 126 3.81 10.39 -17.81
N ASP A 127 2.68 10.42 -17.11
CA ASP A 127 2.54 11.05 -15.81
C ASP A 127 1.69 10.19 -14.84
N GLU A 128 1.85 10.49 -13.55
CA GLU A 128 1.19 9.76 -12.46
C GLU A 128 -0.33 9.91 -12.48
N ASP A 129 -0.86 11.08 -12.84
CA ASP A 129 -2.29 11.34 -12.82
C ASP A 129 -3.02 10.53 -13.87
N ALA A 130 -2.44 10.37 -15.07
CA ALA A 130 -2.95 9.49 -16.10
C ALA A 130 -2.95 8.01 -15.67
N TYR A 131 -1.89 7.59 -14.96
CA TYR A 131 -1.79 6.25 -14.38
C TYR A 131 -2.89 6.00 -13.32
N LEU A 132 -3.10 6.96 -12.41
CA LEU A 132 -4.12 6.85 -11.37
C LEU A 132 -5.55 7.03 -11.90
N ASP A 133 -5.76 7.85 -12.93
CA ASP A 133 -7.07 8.00 -13.58
C ASP A 133 -7.60 6.68 -14.13
N GLU A 134 -6.71 5.80 -14.61
CA GLU A 134 -7.10 4.46 -15.04
C GLU A 134 -7.76 3.66 -13.91
N TYR A 135 -7.19 3.72 -12.70
CA TYR A 135 -7.80 3.09 -11.54
C TYR A 135 -9.06 3.84 -11.08
N ARG A 136 -9.06 5.18 -11.09
CA ARG A 136 -10.22 6.00 -10.71
C ARG A 136 -11.45 5.67 -11.54
N ARG A 137 -11.26 5.37 -12.82
CA ARG A 137 -12.33 5.00 -13.76
C ARG A 137 -12.78 3.54 -13.65
N SER A 138 -12.06 2.71 -12.90
CA SER A 138 -12.28 1.27 -12.80
C SER A 138 -12.92 0.87 -11.48
N SER A 139 -13.80 -0.15 -11.52
CA SER A 139 -14.41 -0.72 -10.30
C SER A 139 -13.41 -1.63 -9.58
N PHE A 140 -12.64 -2.39 -10.35
CA PHE A 140 -11.60 -3.29 -9.88
C PHE A 140 -10.28 -3.02 -10.59
N ALA A 141 -9.18 -3.43 -9.98
CA ALA A 141 -7.89 -3.54 -10.66
C ALA A 141 -7.16 -4.79 -10.18
N LEU A 142 -6.45 -5.47 -11.09
CA LEU A 142 -5.60 -6.59 -10.71
C LEU A 142 -4.35 -6.05 -10.03
N SER A 143 -4.00 -6.65 -8.90
CA SER A 143 -2.68 -6.49 -8.29
C SER A 143 -2.15 -7.85 -7.86
N THR A 144 -0.85 -7.93 -7.64
CA THR A 144 -0.17 -9.17 -7.26
C THR A 144 0.95 -8.85 -6.30
N LYS A 145 1.36 -9.83 -5.51
CA LYS A 145 2.67 -9.77 -4.86
C LYS A 145 3.77 -9.58 -5.90
N LYS A 146 4.86 -8.92 -5.51
CA LYS A 146 6.09 -8.76 -6.31
C LYS A 146 7.20 -9.52 -5.60
N ALA A 147 8.15 -8.81 -4.98
CA ALA A 147 9.16 -9.41 -4.12
C ALA A 147 8.55 -9.78 -2.74
N GLY A 148 7.65 -8.94 -2.23
CA GLY A 148 6.78 -9.21 -1.08
C GLY A 148 5.29 -9.11 -1.42
N TRP A 149 4.43 -9.37 -0.44
CA TRP A 149 2.97 -9.20 -0.58
C TRP A 149 2.57 -7.74 -0.46
N ASP A 150 3.23 -6.96 0.40
CA ASP A 150 2.85 -5.57 0.62
C ASP A 150 3.43 -4.67 -0.47
N CYS A 151 2.70 -4.52 -1.58
CA CYS A 151 3.09 -3.68 -2.71
C CYS A 151 2.35 -2.34 -2.70
N PHE A 152 3.05 -1.24 -2.97
CA PHE A 152 2.43 0.10 -3.05
C PHE A 152 1.27 0.18 -4.06
N ARG A 153 1.30 -0.65 -5.12
CA ARG A 153 0.18 -0.77 -6.08
C ARG A 153 -1.16 -1.10 -5.44
N HIS A 154 -1.17 -1.87 -4.35
CA HIS A 154 -2.43 -2.14 -3.65
C HIS A 154 -3.07 -0.85 -3.14
N LEU A 155 -2.26 0.05 -2.58
CA LEU A 155 -2.69 1.36 -2.11
C LEU A 155 -3.05 2.28 -3.27
N GLU A 156 -2.29 2.30 -4.37
CA GLU A 156 -2.63 3.10 -5.57
C GLU A 156 -4.04 2.76 -6.09
N VAL A 157 -4.39 1.47 -6.10
CA VAL A 157 -5.72 1.00 -6.49
C VAL A 157 -6.79 1.44 -5.48
N VAL A 158 -6.56 1.19 -4.18
CA VAL A 158 -7.51 1.52 -3.10
C VAL A 158 -7.77 3.02 -3.02
N PHE A 159 -6.72 3.84 -3.03
CA PHE A 159 -6.82 5.29 -2.92
C PHE A 159 -7.31 5.99 -4.20
N SER A 160 -7.35 5.25 -5.31
CA SER A 160 -8.10 5.64 -6.51
C SER A 160 -9.58 5.22 -6.45
N GLY A 161 -10.04 4.67 -5.33
CA GLY A 161 -11.42 4.22 -5.12
C GLY A 161 -11.79 2.96 -5.91
N ALA A 162 -10.82 2.18 -6.36
CA ALA A 162 -11.04 0.86 -6.98
C ALA A 162 -10.75 -0.25 -5.96
N ILE A 163 -11.35 -1.42 -6.13
CA ILE A 163 -11.11 -2.57 -5.25
C ILE A 163 -9.99 -3.44 -5.85
N PRO A 164 -8.88 -3.68 -5.13
CA PRO A 164 -7.82 -4.54 -5.64
C PRO A 164 -8.26 -6.00 -5.63
N LEU A 165 -8.07 -6.68 -6.75
CA LEU A 165 -8.21 -8.11 -6.89
C LEU A 165 -6.80 -8.72 -6.79
N ILE A 166 -6.53 -9.39 -5.67
CA ILE A 166 -5.20 -9.91 -5.31
C ILE A 166 -5.26 -11.44 -5.23
N PRO A 167 -4.85 -12.16 -6.28
CA PRO A 167 -4.86 -13.62 -6.27
C PRO A 167 -3.94 -14.18 -5.18
N GLY A 168 -4.45 -15.14 -4.39
CA GLY A 168 -3.69 -15.83 -3.36
C GLY A 168 -3.58 -15.09 -2.03
N LEU A 169 -4.26 -13.95 -1.85
CA LEU A 169 -4.23 -13.14 -0.63
C LEU A 169 -4.63 -13.94 0.63
N GLU A 170 -5.45 -14.98 0.48
CA GLU A 170 -5.82 -15.91 1.55
C GLU A 170 -4.63 -16.67 2.15
N SER A 171 -3.53 -16.78 1.40
CA SER A 171 -2.29 -17.43 1.84
C SER A 171 -1.27 -16.45 2.43
N THR A 172 -1.60 -15.16 2.52
CA THR A 172 -0.70 -14.13 3.07
C THR A 172 -0.56 -14.30 4.59
N PRO A 173 0.67 -14.34 5.13
CA PRO A 173 0.88 -14.49 6.57
C PRO A 173 0.16 -13.42 7.40
N PRO A 174 -0.19 -13.70 8.68
CA PRO A 174 -0.97 -12.78 9.49
C PRO A 174 -0.35 -11.39 9.66
N GLY A 175 0.98 -11.31 9.87
CA GLY A 175 1.72 -10.07 10.06
C GLY A 175 2.11 -9.32 8.79
N VAL A 176 1.84 -9.90 7.62
CA VAL A 176 2.09 -9.27 6.32
C VAL A 176 0.81 -8.58 5.84
N MET A 177 0.93 -7.35 5.31
CA MET A 177 -0.24 -6.51 4.97
C MET A 177 -1.22 -6.44 6.16
N PHE A 178 -0.70 -6.37 7.40
CA PHE A 178 -1.51 -6.57 8.62
C PHE A 178 -2.64 -5.55 8.76
N ALA A 179 -2.42 -4.33 8.25
CA ALA A 179 -3.37 -3.24 8.31
C ALA A 179 -4.50 -3.36 7.27
N TYR A 180 -4.35 -4.18 6.22
CA TYR A 180 -5.33 -4.29 5.14
C TYR A 180 -6.57 -5.08 5.59
N PRO A 181 -7.76 -4.78 5.02
CA PRO A 181 -8.98 -5.54 5.27
C PRO A 181 -8.95 -6.85 4.46
N LYS A 182 -8.02 -7.74 4.80
CA LYS A 182 -7.70 -8.94 4.00
C LYS A 182 -8.93 -9.84 3.84
N GLY A 183 -9.74 -10.00 4.88
CA GLY A 183 -10.95 -10.81 4.83
C GLY A 183 -11.95 -10.29 3.78
N PHE A 184 -12.17 -8.98 3.76
CA PHE A 184 -13.01 -8.34 2.74
C PHE A 184 -12.46 -8.54 1.32
N LEU A 185 -11.16 -8.30 1.12
CA LEU A 185 -10.54 -8.41 -0.22
C LEU A 185 -10.56 -9.86 -0.75
N VAL A 186 -10.36 -10.85 0.11
CA VAL A 186 -10.49 -12.28 -0.24
C VAL A 186 -11.92 -12.60 -0.68
N GLN A 187 -12.93 -12.19 0.11
CA GLN A 187 -14.34 -12.42 -0.24
C GLN A 187 -14.72 -11.80 -1.59
N VAL A 188 -14.26 -10.57 -1.85
CA VAL A 188 -14.48 -9.92 -3.14
C VAL A 188 -13.85 -10.74 -4.27
N PHE A 189 -12.60 -11.17 -4.13
CA PHE A 189 -11.90 -11.95 -5.13
C PHE A 189 -12.59 -13.31 -5.41
N GLU A 190 -12.92 -14.05 -4.36
CA GLU A 190 -13.60 -15.35 -4.45
C GLU A 190 -14.97 -15.25 -5.13
N ALA A 191 -15.72 -14.19 -4.84
CA ALA A 191 -17.01 -13.97 -5.47
C ALA A 191 -16.89 -13.69 -6.98
N GLN A 192 -15.87 -12.93 -7.41
CA GLN A 192 -15.58 -12.76 -8.84
C GLN A 192 -15.18 -14.09 -9.49
N ALA A 193 -14.36 -14.88 -8.79
CA ALA A 193 -13.89 -16.17 -9.28
C ALA A 193 -15.04 -17.19 -9.45
N THR A 194 -15.99 -17.21 -8.51
CA THR A 194 -17.07 -18.19 -8.46
C THR A 194 -18.28 -17.79 -9.30
N SER A 195 -18.64 -16.50 -9.29
CA SER A 195 -19.89 -16.00 -9.89
C SER A 195 -19.68 -15.25 -11.20
N GLY A 196 -18.42 -15.03 -11.61
CA GLY A 196 -18.08 -14.20 -12.76
C GLY A 196 -18.15 -12.70 -12.44
N PRO A 197 -18.20 -11.83 -13.46
CA PRO A 197 -18.06 -10.39 -13.27
C PRO A 197 -19.26 -9.79 -12.54
N LEU A 198 -19.07 -9.41 -11.28
CA LEU A 198 -20.07 -8.76 -10.43
C LEU A 198 -19.61 -7.34 -10.09
N TYR A 199 -20.42 -6.33 -10.32
CA TYR A 199 -20.07 -4.99 -9.83
C TYR A 199 -20.15 -4.96 -8.31
N PRO A 200 -19.22 -4.23 -7.64
CA PRO A 200 -19.28 -4.09 -6.20
C PRO A 200 -20.50 -3.24 -5.83
N PRO A 201 -21.26 -3.61 -4.79
CA PRO A 201 -22.32 -2.77 -4.27
C PRO A 201 -21.74 -1.50 -3.63
N GLU A 202 -22.56 -0.47 -3.48
CA GLU A 202 -22.15 0.84 -2.96
C GLU A 202 -21.62 0.77 -1.53
N ASP A 203 -22.20 -0.10 -0.69
CA ASP A 203 -21.76 -0.36 0.67
C ASP A 203 -20.36 -1.00 0.75
N ALA A 204 -20.01 -1.88 -0.19
CA ALA A 204 -18.66 -2.44 -0.27
C ALA A 204 -17.61 -1.37 -0.62
N ILE A 205 -17.95 -0.46 -1.54
CA ILE A 205 -17.08 0.68 -1.89
C ILE A 205 -16.93 1.61 -0.70
N ALA A 206 -18.03 1.96 -0.03
CA ALA A 206 -18.04 2.82 1.13
C ALA A 206 -17.23 2.21 2.29
N TYR A 207 -17.40 0.90 2.55
CA TYR A 207 -16.62 0.17 3.55
C TYR A 207 -15.12 0.27 3.28
N LEU A 208 -14.67 -0.07 2.06
CA LEU A 208 -13.25 -0.02 1.73
C LEU A 208 -12.70 1.41 1.85
N LYS A 209 -13.45 2.42 1.41
CA LYS A 209 -13.07 3.83 1.56
C LYS A 209 -12.84 4.18 3.03
N THR A 210 -13.85 3.99 3.88
CA THR A 210 -13.79 4.32 5.30
C THR A 210 -12.68 3.54 6.01
N TYR A 211 -12.52 2.25 5.69
CA TYR A 211 -11.46 1.44 6.27
C TYR A 211 -10.07 1.96 5.88
N ALA A 212 -9.85 2.26 4.59
CA ALA A 212 -8.56 2.72 4.10
C ALA A 212 -8.18 4.11 4.64
N GLU A 213 -9.13 5.03 4.76
CA GLU A 213 -8.90 6.34 5.40
C GLU A 213 -8.50 6.18 6.88
N SER A 214 -9.10 5.21 7.56
CA SER A 214 -8.87 4.97 8.99
C SER A 214 -7.58 4.21 9.29
N HIS A 215 -7.09 3.39 8.36
CA HIS A 215 -6.03 2.40 8.66
C HIS A 215 -4.88 2.35 7.66
N LEU A 216 -5.05 2.83 6.43
CA LEU A 216 -4.07 2.68 5.36
C LEU A 216 -3.39 3.99 4.94
N THR A 217 -3.64 5.10 5.65
CA THR A 217 -2.96 6.37 5.42
C THR A 217 -1.63 6.44 6.16
N ALA A 218 -0.69 7.24 5.66
CA ALA A 218 0.60 7.50 6.33
C ALA A 218 0.39 8.04 7.74
N THR A 219 -0.61 8.90 7.92
CA THR A 219 -1.03 9.43 9.22
C THR A 219 -1.55 8.31 10.14
N ALA A 220 -2.37 7.38 9.65
CA ALA A 220 -2.85 6.24 10.43
C ALA A 220 -1.71 5.31 10.86
N MET A 221 -0.77 5.03 9.94
CA MET A 221 0.43 4.24 10.23
C MET A 221 1.33 4.91 11.28
N ALA A 222 1.54 6.22 11.17
CA ALA A 222 2.33 6.98 12.15
C ALA A 222 1.65 7.00 13.52
N ARG A 223 0.32 7.15 13.58
CA ARG A 223 -0.45 7.05 14.83
C ARG A 223 -0.25 5.67 15.47
N TYR A 224 -0.42 4.61 14.69
CA TYR A 224 -0.17 3.25 15.14
C TYR A 224 1.25 3.06 15.70
N LEU A 225 2.27 3.59 15.01
CA LEU A 225 3.66 3.52 15.46
C LEU A 225 3.83 4.21 16.82
N LEU A 226 3.33 5.44 16.95
CA LEU A 226 3.42 6.22 18.19
C LEU A 226 2.67 5.56 19.36
N GLU A 227 1.48 5.01 19.11
CA GLU A 227 0.72 4.24 20.10
C GLU A 227 1.47 2.98 20.55
N SER A 228 2.08 2.27 19.60
CA SER A 228 2.81 1.01 19.88
C SER A 228 4.06 1.22 20.73
N ILE A 229 4.72 2.38 20.62
CA ILE A 229 5.88 2.74 21.44
C ILE A 229 5.52 3.54 22.70
N SER A 230 4.22 3.65 23.01
CA SER A 230 3.69 4.43 24.14
C SER A 230 4.26 5.85 24.20
N TYR A 231 4.28 6.55 23.06
CA TYR A 231 4.79 7.91 22.98
C TYR A 231 3.89 8.89 23.76
N GLU A 232 4.44 9.54 24.78
CA GLU A 232 3.68 10.42 25.70
C GLU A 232 3.88 11.92 25.41
N GLY A 233 4.82 12.27 24.54
CA GLY A 233 5.23 13.66 24.28
C GLY A 233 6.70 13.73 23.89
N GLY A 234 7.31 14.91 23.86
CA GLY A 234 8.74 15.05 23.56
C GLY A 234 9.12 15.06 22.07
N ASP A 235 10.38 15.36 21.80
CA ASP A 235 10.92 15.46 20.44
C ASP A 235 11.40 14.09 19.93
N ILE A 236 11.14 13.81 18.66
CA ILE A 236 11.59 12.60 17.97
C ILE A 236 12.60 12.97 16.89
N LEU A 237 13.70 12.22 16.80
CA LEU A 237 14.63 12.28 15.68
C LEU A 237 14.35 11.14 14.70
N PHE A 238 14.01 11.46 13.46
CA PHE A 238 13.88 10.49 12.37
C PHE A 238 15.12 10.52 11.48
N LEU A 239 15.72 9.36 11.25
CA LEU A 239 16.92 9.19 10.45
C LEU A 239 16.69 8.19 9.32
N ASP A 240 17.00 8.63 8.11
CA ASP A 240 17.29 7.79 6.95
C ASP A 240 18.42 8.46 6.19
N PHE A 241 19.63 7.90 6.28
CA PHE A 241 20.84 8.55 5.78
C PHE A 241 20.89 8.59 4.25
N ASP A 242 20.10 7.77 3.58
CA ASP A 242 20.11 7.63 2.13
C ASP A 242 18.86 8.23 1.46
N LEU A 243 17.93 8.81 2.23
CA LEU A 243 16.63 9.29 1.73
C LEU A 243 16.72 10.26 0.55
N HIS A 244 17.77 11.08 0.48
CA HIS A 244 18.01 12.00 -0.64
C HIS A 244 18.34 11.29 -1.96
N PHE A 245 18.89 10.09 -1.88
CA PHE A 245 19.49 9.37 -3.01
C PHE A 245 18.71 8.08 -3.34
N TRP A 246 18.19 7.41 -2.33
CA TRP A 246 17.53 6.10 -2.41
C TRP A 246 16.23 6.15 -1.61
N THR A 247 15.14 6.55 -2.28
CA THR A 247 13.81 6.53 -1.66
C THR A 247 13.37 5.09 -1.40
N ASP A 248 13.07 4.79 -0.15
CA ASP A 248 12.31 3.60 0.24
C ASP A 248 10.89 4.00 0.64
N TYR A 249 9.89 3.28 0.14
CA TYR A 249 8.48 3.61 0.40
C TYR A 249 8.10 3.47 1.88
N GLN A 250 8.63 2.47 2.59
CA GLN A 250 8.27 2.26 3.99
C GLN A 250 8.81 3.41 4.83
N SER A 251 10.07 3.78 4.62
CA SER A 251 10.74 4.89 5.29
C SER A 251 10.07 6.23 4.99
N ILE A 252 9.90 6.57 3.70
CA ILE A 252 9.37 7.87 3.29
C ILE A 252 7.93 8.08 3.75
N PHE A 253 7.07 7.04 3.69
CA PHE A 253 5.69 7.15 4.15
C PHE A 253 5.62 7.23 5.68
N THR A 254 6.56 6.61 6.39
CA THR A 254 6.68 6.75 7.85
C THR A 254 7.04 8.17 8.21
N LEU A 255 8.05 8.75 7.56
CA LEU A 255 8.42 10.16 7.72
C LEU A 255 7.25 11.10 7.42
N ILE A 256 6.57 10.92 6.29
CA ILE A 256 5.43 11.76 5.90
C ILE A 256 4.32 11.73 6.96
N GLY A 257 3.95 10.54 7.43
CA GLY A 257 2.93 10.36 8.44
C GLY A 257 3.30 11.01 9.77
N LEU A 258 4.52 10.76 10.25
CA LEU A 258 5.02 11.35 11.49
C LEU A 258 5.09 12.88 11.38
N LYS A 259 5.54 13.42 10.24
CA LYS A 259 5.69 14.87 10.06
C LYS A 259 4.34 15.58 10.11
N ARG A 260 3.30 14.97 9.52
CA ARG A 260 1.92 15.48 9.58
C ARG A 260 1.34 15.48 10.99
N LEU A 261 1.68 14.47 11.81
CA LEU A 261 1.16 14.36 13.17
C LEU A 261 1.92 15.22 14.18
N LEU A 262 3.24 15.24 14.10
CA LEU A 262 4.12 15.81 15.12
C LEU A 262 4.62 17.22 14.75
N GLY A 263 4.61 17.56 13.46
CA GLY A 263 5.02 18.87 12.97
C GLY A 263 6.42 19.26 13.47
N PRO A 264 6.56 20.32 14.29
CA PRO A 264 7.85 20.74 14.86
C PRO A 264 8.50 19.74 15.82
N LYS A 265 7.73 18.80 16.42
CA LYS A 265 8.27 17.79 17.33
C LYS A 265 8.97 16.63 16.62
N LEU A 266 8.83 16.55 15.30
CA LEU A 266 9.59 15.60 14.49
C LEU A 266 10.76 16.32 13.83
N HIS A 267 11.94 15.90 14.23
CA HIS A 267 13.21 16.39 13.74
C HIS A 267 13.83 15.37 12.79
N THR A 268 14.55 15.87 11.80
CA THR A 268 15.15 15.07 10.73
C THR A 268 16.37 15.81 10.22
N GLY A 269 17.19 15.14 9.42
CA GLY A 269 18.05 15.88 8.52
C GLY A 269 17.30 16.66 7.45
N PRO A 270 18.05 17.42 6.62
CA PRO A 270 17.50 18.24 5.56
C PRO A 270 16.42 17.47 4.82
N LEU A 271 15.19 17.99 4.80
CA LEU A 271 14.14 17.30 4.06
C LEU A 271 14.46 17.32 2.57
N PRO A 272 14.36 16.17 1.86
CA PRO A 272 14.53 16.18 0.42
C PRO A 272 13.52 17.11 -0.25
N GLN A 273 14.01 17.99 -1.15
CA GLN A 273 13.18 19.01 -1.79
C GLN A 273 11.97 18.42 -2.53
N TYR A 274 12.08 17.20 -3.06
CA TYR A 274 10.99 16.53 -3.76
C TYR A 274 9.77 16.23 -2.87
N LEU A 275 9.90 16.27 -1.54
CA LEU A 275 8.78 16.14 -0.61
C LEU A 275 8.04 17.46 -0.38
N THR A 276 8.75 18.58 -0.46
CA THR A 276 8.22 19.92 -0.10
C THR A 276 7.93 20.79 -1.32
N SER A 277 8.41 20.41 -2.50
CA SER A 277 8.17 21.14 -3.75
C SER A 277 7.45 20.26 -4.77
N LEU A 278 6.44 20.84 -5.41
CA LEU A 278 5.77 20.24 -6.55
C LEU A 278 6.61 20.32 -7.82
N ASP A 279 7.60 21.22 -7.91
CA ASP A 279 8.39 21.46 -9.13
C ASP A 279 9.65 20.58 -9.22
N SER A 280 10.00 19.86 -8.16
CA SER A 280 11.17 19.00 -8.16
C SER A 280 11.03 17.83 -9.14
N SER A 281 12.08 17.61 -9.92
CA SER A 281 12.20 16.41 -10.75
C SER A 281 12.34 15.16 -9.88
N THR A 282 11.61 14.11 -10.23
CA THR A 282 11.57 12.83 -9.52
C THR A 282 11.83 11.63 -10.43
N SER A 283 12.18 11.88 -11.70
CA SER A 283 12.38 10.83 -12.72
C SER A 283 13.52 9.86 -12.40
N GLY A 284 14.49 10.28 -11.59
CA GLY A 284 15.60 9.44 -11.12
C GLY A 284 15.30 8.68 -9.83
N LEU A 285 14.14 8.91 -9.19
CA LEU A 285 13.79 8.27 -7.93
C LEU A 285 13.02 6.96 -8.15
N TYR A 286 13.03 6.10 -7.12
CA TYR A 286 12.27 4.87 -7.14
C TYR A 286 10.77 5.14 -7.34
N GLY A 287 10.15 4.46 -8.30
CA GLY A 287 8.75 4.69 -8.63
C GLY A 287 8.46 6.08 -9.18
N LEU A 288 9.47 6.80 -9.71
CA LEU A 288 9.32 8.11 -10.37
C LEU A 288 8.69 9.20 -9.47
N GLY A 289 8.82 9.10 -8.15
CA GLY A 289 8.17 10.05 -7.23
C GLY A 289 6.72 9.73 -6.89
N PHE A 290 6.16 8.63 -7.41
CA PHE A 290 4.75 8.32 -7.27
C PHE A 290 4.38 8.14 -5.80
N GLY A 291 3.25 8.72 -5.40
CA GLY A 291 2.80 8.79 -4.01
C GLY A 291 3.39 9.96 -3.24
N TYR A 292 4.71 10.15 -3.22
CA TYR A 292 5.39 11.02 -2.24
C TYR A 292 5.85 12.38 -2.76
N ARG A 293 5.89 12.63 -4.07
CA ARG A 293 6.23 13.96 -4.60
C ARG A 293 5.31 15.03 -4.03
N GLY A 294 5.88 16.06 -3.41
CA GLY A 294 5.14 17.17 -2.80
C GLY A 294 4.23 16.78 -1.64
N ALA A 295 4.36 15.57 -1.08
CA ALA A 295 3.47 15.09 0.00
C ALA A 295 3.55 15.92 1.29
N LEU A 296 4.60 16.73 1.44
CA LEU A 296 4.83 17.67 2.54
C LEU A 296 4.91 19.13 2.04
N HIS A 297 4.34 19.44 0.87
CA HIS A 297 4.34 20.81 0.32
C HIS A 297 3.71 21.82 1.28
N GLU A 298 2.58 21.47 1.91
CA GLU A 298 1.94 22.31 2.94
C GLU A 298 2.75 22.41 4.23
N HIS A 299 3.78 21.60 4.38
CA HIS A 299 4.68 21.58 5.54
C HIS A 299 6.08 22.11 5.18
N ALA A 300 6.25 22.71 3.99
CA ALA A 300 7.52 23.29 3.55
C ALA A 300 8.08 24.34 4.52
N ASN A 301 7.20 25.03 5.26
CA ASN A 301 7.56 26.03 6.27
C ASN A 301 7.83 25.46 7.67
N THR A 302 7.79 24.14 7.86
CA THR A 302 8.13 23.49 9.14
C THR A 302 9.64 23.32 9.34
N SER A 303 10.44 24.05 8.56
CA SER A 303 11.91 24.07 8.51
C SER A 303 12.64 24.43 9.81
N GLY A 304 11.92 24.71 10.90
CA GLY A 304 12.49 24.96 12.22
C GLY A 304 12.87 23.71 13.02
N SER A 305 12.58 22.51 12.52
CA SER A 305 12.86 21.21 13.18
C SER A 305 13.99 20.42 12.53
N ASP A 306 14.72 21.02 11.59
CA ASP A 306 15.82 20.32 10.92
C ASP A 306 17.04 20.38 11.84
N VAL A 307 17.62 19.22 12.16
CA VAL A 307 18.86 19.18 12.96
C VAL A 307 20.05 19.55 12.10
N ALA A 308 21.04 20.21 12.71
CA ALA A 308 22.32 20.45 12.06
C ALA A 308 23.02 19.13 11.75
N TRP A 309 23.70 19.07 10.59
CA TRP A 309 24.53 17.93 10.20
C TRP A 309 26.01 18.27 10.30
N PRO A 310 26.87 17.32 10.70
CA PRO A 310 26.55 15.92 11.02
C PRO A 310 25.87 15.77 12.39
N ILE A 311 25.09 14.69 12.55
CA ILE A 311 24.51 14.32 13.86
C ILE A 311 25.65 13.93 14.81
N THR A 312 25.59 14.44 16.04
CA THR A 312 26.53 14.13 17.12
C THR A 312 25.81 13.40 18.27
N PRO A 313 26.52 12.73 19.19
CA PRO A 313 25.91 12.12 20.36
C PRO A 313 25.06 13.10 21.17
N ASP A 314 25.55 14.32 21.41
CA ASP A 314 24.82 15.37 22.15
C ASP A 314 23.49 15.75 21.48
N ILE A 315 23.44 15.73 20.14
CA ILE A 315 22.20 15.95 19.39
C ILE A 315 21.23 14.80 19.66
N VAL A 316 21.70 13.54 19.56
CA VAL A 316 20.86 12.35 19.76
C VAL A 316 20.28 12.30 21.18
N ASP A 317 21.08 12.66 22.19
CA ASP A 317 20.66 12.64 23.59
C ASP A 317 19.50 13.59 23.88
N GLY A 318 19.31 14.63 23.06
CA GLY A 318 18.21 15.57 23.17
C GLY A 318 16.82 15.03 22.78
N PHE A 319 16.72 13.85 22.17
CA PHE A 319 15.48 13.34 21.60
C PHE A 319 14.89 12.17 22.36
N GLU A 320 13.64 12.25 22.81
CA GLU A 320 12.98 11.17 23.56
C GLU A 320 13.01 9.82 22.82
N ARG A 321 12.88 9.86 21.49
CA ARG A 321 12.97 8.69 20.61
C ARG A 321 13.81 8.98 19.39
N VAL A 322 14.48 7.94 18.90
CA VAL A 322 15.17 7.94 17.60
C VAL A 322 14.53 6.87 16.72
N ILE A 323 14.00 7.27 15.57
CA ILE A 323 13.42 6.35 14.59
C ILE A 323 14.37 6.21 13.42
N LEU A 324 14.80 4.97 13.14
CA LEU A 324 15.58 4.63 11.96
C LEU A 324 14.65 4.12 10.87
N GLY A 325 14.49 4.91 9.80
CA GLY A 325 13.57 4.62 8.69
C GLY A 325 13.97 3.38 7.88
N GLN A 326 15.26 3.04 7.85
CA GLN A 326 15.82 1.87 7.19
C GLN A 326 16.84 1.20 8.10
N PHE A 327 16.35 0.46 9.11
CA PHE A 327 17.17 -0.03 10.23
C PHE A 327 18.49 -0.68 9.80
N PHE A 328 18.48 -1.65 8.87
CA PHE A 328 19.70 -2.37 8.51
C PHE A 328 20.75 -1.50 7.80
N ARG A 329 20.33 -0.46 7.08
CA ARG A 329 21.25 0.46 6.41
C ARG A 329 21.73 1.56 7.36
N ASP A 330 20.82 2.06 8.18
CA ASP A 330 21.04 3.24 9.00
C ASP A 330 21.72 2.92 10.33
N PHE A 331 21.45 1.74 10.93
CA PHE A 331 21.94 1.42 12.27
C PHE A 331 23.47 1.42 12.39
N PRO A 332 24.27 0.86 11.45
CA PRO A 332 25.72 0.96 11.53
C PRO A 332 26.24 2.41 11.48
N ARG A 333 25.61 3.26 10.66
CA ARG A 333 25.97 4.69 10.54
C ARG A 333 25.55 5.45 11.79
N PHE A 334 24.37 5.18 12.31
CA PHE A 334 23.87 5.71 13.57
C PHE A 334 24.82 5.37 14.73
N ARG A 335 25.23 4.11 14.88
CA ARG A 335 26.19 3.69 15.91
C ARG A 335 27.55 4.38 15.77
N ALA A 336 28.03 4.55 14.54
CA ALA A 336 29.29 5.26 14.30
C ALA A 336 29.22 6.75 14.71
N LEU A 337 28.06 7.40 14.59
CA LEU A 337 27.87 8.82 14.92
C LEU A 337 27.49 9.05 16.39
N ALA A 338 26.55 8.28 16.89
CA ALA A 338 25.97 8.45 18.22
C ALA A 338 26.81 7.75 19.31
N GLY A 339 27.70 6.83 18.91
CA GLY A 339 28.60 6.11 19.81
C GLY A 339 27.93 4.94 20.53
N ASP A 340 28.71 4.24 21.36
CA ASP A 340 28.26 3.00 21.98
C ASP A 340 27.36 3.20 23.21
N LEU A 341 27.34 4.40 23.78
CA LEU A 341 26.65 4.74 25.03
C LEU A 341 25.17 5.11 24.87
N VAL A 342 24.66 5.13 23.63
CA VAL A 342 23.25 5.43 23.37
C VAL A 342 22.37 4.35 23.98
N ASP A 343 21.37 4.81 24.74
CA ASP A 343 20.28 3.98 25.24
C ASP A 343 19.43 3.45 24.08
N LEU A 344 19.60 2.17 23.77
CA LEU A 344 18.92 1.49 22.66
C LEU A 344 17.42 1.33 22.91
N SER A 345 16.93 1.45 24.15
CA SER A 345 15.49 1.40 24.45
C SER A 345 14.72 2.59 23.89
N ARG A 346 15.42 3.68 23.54
CA ARG A 346 14.86 4.86 22.86
C ARG A 346 14.84 4.71 21.34
N VAL A 347 15.47 3.66 20.80
CA VAL A 347 15.61 3.45 19.35
C VAL A 347 14.46 2.60 18.84
N VAL A 348 13.88 3.06 17.74
CA VAL A 348 12.84 2.36 16.98
C VAL A 348 13.40 2.03 15.60
N GLY A 349 13.41 0.74 15.25
CA GLY A 349 13.89 0.26 13.95
C GLY A 349 12.74 -0.08 13.00
N VAL A 350 12.67 0.60 11.85
CA VAL A 350 11.77 0.24 10.75
C VAL A 350 12.50 -0.70 9.78
N VAL A 351 11.93 -1.89 9.58
CA VAL A 351 12.43 -2.93 8.68
C VAL A 351 11.46 -3.07 7.52
N GLY A 352 11.76 -2.33 6.44
CA GLY A 352 10.92 -2.21 5.25
C GLY A 352 11.27 -3.15 4.10
N ASP A 353 12.06 -4.20 4.33
CA ASP A 353 12.56 -5.07 3.28
C ASP A 353 11.47 -5.87 2.55
N ASP A 354 11.69 -6.12 1.26
CA ASP A 354 10.82 -6.89 0.35
C ASP A 354 10.74 -8.38 0.68
N TYR A 355 11.69 -8.87 1.48
CA TYR A 355 11.79 -10.27 1.84
C TYR A 355 11.61 -10.44 3.35
N PRO A 356 10.99 -11.55 3.79
CA PRO A 356 10.85 -11.83 5.20
C PRO A 356 12.21 -12.07 5.83
N GLU A 357 12.35 -11.59 7.07
CA GLU A 357 13.52 -11.84 7.87
C GLU A 357 13.66 -13.30 8.28
N SER A 358 14.91 -13.75 8.44
CA SER A 358 15.17 -15.09 8.96
C SER A 358 14.67 -15.21 10.39
N ARG A 359 14.26 -16.41 10.81
CA ARG A 359 13.87 -16.69 12.21
C ARG A 359 14.95 -16.27 13.21
N GLY A 360 16.22 -16.48 12.87
CA GLY A 360 17.34 -16.07 13.72
C GLY A 360 17.47 -14.55 13.83
N THR A 361 17.18 -13.82 12.76
CA THR A 361 17.16 -12.35 12.78
C THR A 361 16.00 -11.83 13.63
N LEU A 362 14.78 -12.32 13.42
CA LEU A 362 13.60 -11.94 14.21
C LEU A 362 13.80 -12.22 15.70
N LYS A 363 14.39 -13.38 16.04
CA LYS A 363 14.73 -13.70 17.43
C LYS A 363 15.69 -12.67 18.04
N ARG A 364 16.76 -12.29 17.33
CA ARG A 364 17.71 -11.28 17.82
C ARG A 364 17.07 -9.90 17.96
N MET A 365 16.14 -9.54 17.07
CA MET A 365 15.37 -8.30 17.18
C MET A 365 14.51 -8.31 18.45
N ALA A 366 13.77 -9.40 18.67
CA ALA A 366 12.92 -9.58 19.84
C ALA A 366 13.68 -9.61 21.18
N GLU A 367 14.93 -10.08 21.18
CA GLU A 367 15.80 -10.15 22.37
C GLU A 367 16.60 -8.86 22.62
N SER A 368 16.50 -7.86 21.73
CA SER A 368 17.22 -6.59 21.88
C SER A 368 16.39 -5.55 22.62
N ASP A 369 17.05 -4.48 23.08
CA ASP A 369 16.37 -3.32 23.67
C ASP A 369 15.70 -2.41 22.62
N ILE A 370 15.92 -2.64 21.32
CA ILE A 370 15.36 -1.82 20.24
C ILE A 370 13.93 -2.27 19.94
N THR A 371 13.00 -1.31 19.81
CA THR A 371 11.64 -1.64 19.34
C THR A 371 11.61 -1.75 17.81
N PHE A 372 11.16 -2.89 17.28
CA PHE A 372 11.15 -3.13 15.83
C PHE A 372 9.76 -3.14 15.21
N PHE A 373 9.67 -2.59 13.99
CA PHE A 373 8.52 -2.65 13.10
C PHE A 373 8.92 -3.36 11.80
N VAL A 374 8.34 -4.52 11.53
CA VAL A 374 8.74 -5.42 10.42
C VAL A 374 7.61 -5.57 9.41
N ARG A 375 7.89 -5.24 8.14
CA ARG A 375 6.85 -5.23 7.09
C ARG A 375 6.42 -6.61 6.64
N GLU A 376 7.38 -7.46 6.28
CA GLU A 376 7.13 -8.83 5.86
C GLU A 376 7.25 -9.79 7.06
N LEU A 377 6.37 -9.63 8.06
CA LEU A 377 6.38 -10.43 9.29
C LEU A 377 5.65 -11.77 9.12
N TYR A 378 6.45 -12.83 8.93
CA TYR A 378 5.95 -14.20 8.86
C TYR A 378 5.98 -14.75 10.29
N ALA A 379 4.89 -14.53 11.03
CA ALA A 379 4.73 -15.09 12.37
C ALA A 379 4.96 -16.61 12.33
N THR A 380 5.76 -17.11 13.28
CA THR A 380 6.28 -18.49 13.32
C THR A 380 5.32 -19.51 13.86
#